data_AF-A0A944C3K9-F1
#
_entry.id   AF-A0A944C3K9-F1
#
_cell.length_a   1.000
_cell.length_b   1.000
_cell.length_c   1.000
_cell.angle_alpha   90.00
_cell.angle_beta   90.00
_cell.angle_gamma   90.00
#
_symmetry.space_group_name_H-M   'P 1'
#
loop_
_entity.id
_entity.type
_entity.pdbx_description
1 polymer ?
#
loop_
_entity_poly.entity_id
_entity_poly.type
_entity_poly.pdbx_seq_one_letter_code
_entity_poly.pdbx_strand_id
1 'polypeptide(L)'
;MVLAMNFNSTDNDKLTARIQKALEEGKLKEAETVCEEFEKSFGQTGEVFFWKGRIAMKQSRWGEAISFFQQAENLDGHPAAAECRNMLNDILNFYHKDLYNP
;
A
#
# COMPACT_ATOMS: atom_id res chain seq x y z
N MET A 1 -21.04 26.06 -0.64
CA MET A 1 -21.79 24.81 -0.44
C MET A 1 -20.88 23.66 -0.82
N VAL A 2 -20.01 23.22 0.09
CA VAL A 2 -19.17 22.03 -0.15
C VAL A 2 -19.96 20.86 0.42
N LEU A 3 -20.39 19.94 -0.45
CA LEU A 3 -20.96 18.67 -0.02
C LEU A 3 -19.90 17.96 0.82
N ALA A 4 -20.09 17.91 2.14
CA ALA A 4 -19.46 16.90 2.95
C ALA A 4 -20.08 15.57 2.53
N MET A 5 -19.38 14.85 1.64
CA MET A 5 -19.74 13.47 1.34
C MET A 5 -19.59 12.68 2.64
N ASN A 6 -20.71 12.19 3.16
CA ASN A 6 -20.74 11.27 4.28
C ASN A 6 -20.08 9.96 3.85
N PHE A 7 -18.79 9.83 4.11
CA PHE A 7 -18.05 8.59 3.88
C PHE A 7 -18.45 7.58 4.97
N ASN A 8 -19.36 6.67 4.64
CA ASN A 8 -19.65 5.51 5.48
C ASN A 8 -18.48 4.51 5.40
N SER A 9 -18.17 3.83 6.50
CA SER A 9 -17.18 2.75 6.57
C SER A 9 -17.32 1.71 5.45
N THR A 10 -18.55 1.49 4.98
CA THR A 10 -18.88 0.59 3.87
C THR A 10 -18.24 0.99 2.53
N ASP A 11 -17.95 2.26 2.28
CA ASP A 11 -17.36 2.70 1.00
C ASP A 11 -15.84 2.55 0.98
N ASN A 12 -15.19 2.71 2.15
CA ASN A 12 -13.80 2.35 2.33
C ASN A 12 -13.60 0.84 2.04
N ASP A 13 -14.38 -0.01 2.73
CA ASP A 13 -14.30 -1.47 2.61
C ASP A 13 -14.48 -1.95 1.16
N LYS A 14 -15.36 -1.30 0.38
CA LYS A 14 -15.55 -1.63 -1.05
C LYS A 14 -14.31 -1.33 -1.88
N LEU A 15 -13.70 -0.17 -1.68
CA LEU A 15 -12.53 0.24 -2.46
C LEU A 15 -11.32 -0.61 -2.11
N THR A 16 -11.07 -0.85 -0.83
CA THR A 16 -9.97 -1.71 -0.39
C THR A 16 -10.15 -3.16 -0.84
N ALA A 17 -11.37 -3.69 -0.82
CA ALA A 17 -11.67 -5.01 -1.40
C ALA A 17 -11.41 -5.06 -2.92
N ARG A 18 -11.74 -3.99 -3.66
CA ARG A 18 -11.44 -3.89 -5.11
C ARG A 18 -9.93 -3.84 -5.37
N ILE A 19 -9.18 -3.06 -4.59
CA ILE A 19 -7.71 -3.00 -4.68
C ILE A 19 -7.12 -4.39 -4.41
N GLN A 20 -7.56 -5.05 -3.34
CA GLN A 20 -7.10 -6.40 -3.00
C GLN A 20 -7.34 -7.38 -4.14
N LYS A 21 -8.57 -7.44 -4.65
CA LYS A 21 -8.93 -8.33 -5.76
C LYS A 21 -8.10 -8.05 -7.01
N ALA A 22 -7.89 -6.78 -7.37
CA ALA A 22 -7.05 -6.41 -8.50
C ALA A 22 -5.59 -6.88 -8.33
N LEU A 23 -5.03 -6.81 -7.12
CA LEU A 23 -3.70 -7.32 -6.80
C LEU A 23 -3.60 -8.86 -6.87
N GLU A 24 -4.65 -9.57 -6.46
CA GLU A 24 -4.75 -11.03 -6.55
C GLU A 24 -4.86 -11.49 -8.01
N GLU A 25 -5.57 -10.74 -8.85
CA GLU A 25 -5.72 -10.99 -10.29
C GLU A 25 -4.53 -10.46 -11.12
N GLY A 26 -3.53 -9.83 -10.50
CA GLY A 26 -2.37 -9.25 -11.18
C GLY A 26 -2.67 -8.02 -12.03
N LYS A 27 -3.84 -7.40 -11.86
CA LYS A 27 -4.29 -6.21 -12.60
C LYS A 27 -3.72 -4.94 -11.97
N LEU A 28 -2.41 -4.75 -12.09
CA LEU A 28 -1.69 -3.69 -11.38
C LEU A 28 -2.18 -2.27 -11.71
N LYS A 29 -2.52 -2.00 -12.99
CA LYS A 29 -3.08 -0.70 -13.40
C LYS A 29 -4.45 -0.41 -12.79
N GLU A 30 -5.27 -1.45 -12.65
CA GLU A 30 -6.58 -1.33 -12.00
C GLU A 30 -6.39 -1.06 -10.51
N ALA A 31 -5.48 -1.77 -9.85
CA ALA A 31 -5.16 -1.55 -8.44
C ALA A 31 -4.68 -0.11 -8.18
N GLU A 32 -3.81 0.44 -9.04
CA GLU A 32 -3.39 1.85 -8.98
C GLU A 32 -4.57 2.81 -9.14
N THR A 33 -5.39 2.60 -10.17
CA THR A 33 -6.56 3.47 -10.45
C THR A 33 -7.53 3.49 -9.27
N VAL A 34 -7.84 2.33 -8.68
CA VAL A 34 -8.74 2.24 -7.52
C VAL A 34 -8.08 2.84 -6.28
N CYS A 35 -6.76 2.70 -6.11
CA CYS A 35 -6.04 3.33 -5.01
C CYS A 35 -6.03 4.87 -5.12
N GLU A 36 -5.94 5.42 -6.33
CA GLU A 36 -6.09 6.87 -6.56
C GLU A 36 -7.52 7.36 -6.28
N GLU A 37 -8.54 6.56 -6.63
CA GLU A 37 -9.94 6.82 -6.29
C GLU A 37 -10.13 6.85 -4.77
N PHE A 38 -9.51 5.90 -4.07
CA PHE A 38 -9.51 5.82 -2.62
C PHE A 38 -8.84 7.05 -1.99
N GLU A 39 -7.65 7.44 -2.46
CA GLU A 39 -6.97 8.65 -1.99
C GLU A 39 -7.77 9.93 -2.24
N LYS A 40 -8.42 10.07 -3.40
CA LYS A 40 -9.26 11.23 -3.70
C LYS A 40 -10.48 11.32 -2.77
N SER A 41 -11.01 10.18 -2.36
CA SER A 41 -12.21 10.11 -1.53
C SER A 41 -11.89 10.32 -0.06
N PHE A 42 -10.82 9.71 0.46
CA PHE A 42 -10.52 9.67 1.90
C PHE A 42 -9.28 10.49 2.30
N GLY A 43 -8.53 11.02 1.33
CA GLY A 43 -7.28 11.75 1.55
C GLY A 43 -6.08 10.83 1.73
N GLN A 44 -4.92 11.42 2.02
CA GLN A 44 -3.66 10.70 2.27
C GLN A 44 -3.63 10.10 3.68
N THR A 45 -4.38 9.02 3.90
CA THR A 45 -4.44 8.31 5.17
C THR A 45 -3.40 7.19 5.25
N GLY A 46 -3.13 6.70 6.46
CA GLY A 46 -2.24 5.54 6.63
C GLY A 46 -2.69 4.29 5.86
N GLU A 47 -4.00 4.10 5.68
CA GLU A 47 -4.56 3.01 4.87
C GLU A 47 -4.27 3.17 3.37
N VAL A 48 -4.36 4.40 2.82
CA VAL A 48 -3.96 4.68 1.44
C VAL A 48 -2.49 4.34 1.23
N PHE A 49 -1.62 4.75 2.16
CA PHE A 49 -0.19 4.45 2.07
C PHE A 49 0.08 2.94 2.17
N PHE A 50 -0.67 2.20 2.98
CA PHE A 50 -0.56 0.75 3.02
C PHE A 50 -0.87 0.11 1.66
N TRP A 51 -1.96 0.53 1.00
CA TRP A 51 -2.31 0.01 -0.33
C TRP A 51 -1.30 0.41 -1.41
N LYS A 52 -0.80 1.66 -1.39
CA LYS A 52 0.32 2.08 -2.27
C LYS A 52 1.55 1.20 -2.07
N GLY A 53 1.88 0.86 -0.83
CA GLY A 53 2.97 -0.07 -0.50
C GLY A 53 2.77 -1.45 -1.11
N ARG A 54 1.58 -2.04 -0.97
CA ARG A 54 1.26 -3.36 -1.56
C ARG A 54 1.32 -3.36 -3.10
N ILE A 55 0.85 -2.28 -3.73
CA ILE A 55 0.91 -2.11 -5.19
C ILE A 55 2.38 -2.02 -5.64
N ALA A 56 3.17 -1.17 -4.99
CA ALA A 56 4.59 -1.02 -5.28
C ALA A 56 5.36 -2.34 -5.09
N MET A 57 5.05 -3.14 -4.06
CA MET A 57 5.60 -4.50 -3.91
C MET A 57 5.30 -5.38 -5.12
N LYS A 58 4.04 -5.45 -5.57
CA LYS A 58 3.65 -6.27 -6.73
C LYS A 58 4.32 -5.82 -8.04
N GLN A 59 4.72 -4.56 -8.13
CA GLN A 59 5.47 -4.00 -9.25
C GLN A 59 7.00 -4.09 -9.08
N SER A 60 7.49 -4.74 -8.02
CA SER A 60 8.93 -4.80 -7.68
C SER A 60 9.58 -3.45 -7.43
N ARG A 61 8.79 -2.43 -7.06
CA ARG A 61 9.26 -1.09 -6.66
C ARG A 61 9.57 -1.08 -5.16
N TRP A 62 10.53 -1.89 -4.75
CA TRP A 62 10.77 -2.26 -3.35
C TRP A 62 11.08 -1.07 -2.43
N GLY A 63 11.90 -0.12 -2.89
CA GLY A 63 12.23 1.08 -2.11
C GLY A 63 11.03 2.02 -1.91
N GLU A 64 10.19 2.17 -2.93
CA GLU A 64 8.93 2.92 -2.82
C GLU A 64 7.97 2.22 -1.87
N ALA A 65 7.85 0.89 -1.96
CA ALA A 65 7.01 0.10 -1.07
C ALA A 65 7.40 0.28 0.41
N ILE A 66 8.70 0.22 0.73
CA ILE A 66 9.21 0.48 2.09
C ILE A 66 8.82 1.88 2.57
N SER A 67 9.00 2.89 1.71
CA SER A 67 8.69 4.28 2.03
C SER A 67 7.19 4.49 2.28
N PHE A 68 6.34 3.81 1.52
CA PHE A 68 4.89 3.84 1.71
C PHE A 68 4.47 3.12 2.99
N PHE A 69 5.01 1.94 3.30
CA PHE A 69 4.69 1.27 4.56
C PHE A 69 5.13 2.07 5.78
N GLN A 70 6.28 2.75 5.70
CA GLN A 70 6.72 3.64 6.77
C GLN A 70 5.78 4.85 6.96
N GLN A 71 5.26 5.43 5.86
CA GLN A 71 4.23 6.47 5.94
C GLN A 71 2.92 5.93 6.54
N ALA A 72 2.54 4.71 6.19
CA ALA A 72 1.36 4.06 6.77
C ALA A 72 1.50 3.90 8.29
N GLU A 73 2.67 3.46 8.78
CA GLU A 73 2.95 3.34 10.22
C GLU A 73 2.89 4.70 10.93
N ASN A 74 3.49 5.75 10.34
CA ASN A 74 3.54 7.08 10.94
C ASN A 74 2.15 7.75 11.07
N LEU A 75 1.17 7.29 10.30
CA LEU A 75 -0.20 7.82 10.26
C LEU A 75 -1.21 6.87 10.93
N ASP A 76 -0.74 5.98 11.81
CA ASP A 76 -1.57 4.97 12.50
C ASP A 76 -2.43 4.16 11.51
N GLY A 77 -1.83 3.80 10.37
CA GLY A 77 -2.45 3.04 9.29
C GLY A 77 -2.62 1.55 9.58
N HIS A 78 -2.71 0.77 8.51
CA HIS A 78 -2.99 -0.67 8.61
C HIS A 78 -1.93 -1.41 9.46
N PRO A 79 -2.32 -2.28 10.40
CA PRO A 79 -1.39 -2.91 11.36
C PRO A 79 -0.30 -3.75 10.69
N ALA A 80 -0.59 -4.33 9.52
CA ALA A 80 0.37 -5.10 8.74
C ALA A 80 1.47 -4.26 8.05
N ALA A 81 1.43 -2.92 8.10
CA ALA A 81 2.41 -2.08 7.42
C ALA A 81 3.85 -2.34 7.91
N ALA A 82 4.04 -2.42 9.23
CA ALA A 82 5.33 -2.71 9.83
C ALA A 82 5.86 -4.10 9.42
N GLU A 83 4.99 -5.10 9.40
CA GLU A 83 5.34 -6.46 8.97
C GLU A 83 5.77 -6.50 7.50
N CYS A 84 5.03 -5.83 6.61
CA CYS A 84 5.38 -5.74 5.19
C CYS A 84 6.72 -5.02 4.98
N ARG A 85 6.96 -3.92 5.70
CA ARG A 85 8.24 -3.18 5.64
C ARG A 85 9.40 -4.06 6.09
N ASN A 86 9.25 -4.75 7.22
CA ASN A 86 10.29 -5.61 7.78
C ASN A 86 10.59 -6.78 6.83
N MET A 87 9.56 -7.41 6.26
CA MET A 87 9.73 -8.46 5.26
C MET A 87 10.53 -7.98 4.05
N LEU A 88 10.24 -6.78 3.53
CA LEU A 88 11.00 -6.21 2.41
C LEU A 88 12.45 -5.91 2.77
N ASN A 89 12.68 -5.35 3.96
CA ASN A 89 14.04 -5.11 4.45
C ASN A 89 14.84 -6.41 4.57
N ASP A 90 14.23 -7.48 5.08
CA ASP A 90 14.87 -8.79 5.20
C ASP A 90 15.23 -9.37 3.83
N ILE A 91 14.31 -9.28 2.86
CA ILE A 91 14.55 -9.71 1.47
C ILE A 91 15.73 -8.94 0.86
N LEU A 92 15.72 -7.60 0.94
CA LEU A 92 16.78 -6.77 0.36
C LEU A 92 18.12 -6.96 1.08
N ASN A 93 18.11 -7.10 2.40
CA ASN A 93 19.31 -7.37 3.19
C ASN A 93 19.91 -8.75 2.86
N PHE A 94 19.09 -9.75 2.58
CA PHE A 94 19.56 -11.05 2.12
C PHE A 94 20.28 -10.93 0.78
N TYR A 95 19.67 -10.28 -0.22
CA TYR A 95 20.32 -10.02 -1.51
C TYR A 95 21.64 -9.25 -1.37
N HIS A 96 21.68 -8.25 -0.49
CA HIS A 96 22.92 -7.50 -0.25
C HIS A 96 24.01 -8.35 0.40
N LYS A 97 23.68 -9.23 1.36
CA LYS A 97 24.68 -10.11 2.00
C LYS A 97 25.25 -11.14 1.03
N ASP A 98 24.42 -11.73 0.16
CA ASP A 98 24.87 -12.71 -0.84
C ASP A 98 25.85 -12.10 -1.86
N LEU A 99 25.70 -10.80 -2.20
CA LEU A 99 26.62 -10.08 -3.08
C LEU A 99 28.03 -9.91 -2.49
N TYR A 100 28.17 -9.97 -1.16
CA TYR A 100 29.45 -9.81 -0.44
C TYR A 100 29.98 -11.11 0.16
N ASN A 101 29.40 -12.26 -0.17
CA ASN A 101 29.91 -13.56 0.28
C ASN A 101 30.89 -14.13 -0.77
N PRO A 102 32.22 -14.04 -0.56
CA PRO A 102 33.23 -14.53 -1.51
C PRO A 102 33.27 -16.05 -1.66
#